data_AF-A0A6A4I063-F1
#
_entry.id   AF-A0A6A4I063-F1
#
_cell.length_a   1.000
_cell.length_b   1.000
_cell.length_c   1.000
_cell.angle_alpha   90.00
_cell.angle_beta   90.00
_cell.angle_gamma   90.00
#
_symmetry.space_group_name_H-M   'P 1'
#
loop_
_entity.id
_entity.type
_entity.pdbx_description
1 polymer ?
#
loop_
_entity_poly.entity_id
_entity_poly.type
_entity_poly.pdbx_seq_one_letter_code
_entity_poly.pdbx_strand_id
1 'polypeptide(L)'
;MEETYGPERGSYIWGRSVHNVRIEHLWQDVTQGFGTKWYNFFFDLEAEGCFHSESDVHIWLLHFLFLPAIDQDALEWAEAWNHHKISFDGEEREQSPWDMYFFGVLQEGLRG
;
A
#
# COMPACT_ATOMS: atom_id res chain seq x y z
N MET A 1 25.74 -11.17 26.55
CA MET A 1 25.43 -10.42 27.76
C MET A 1 24.29 -11.08 28.54
N GLU A 2 24.66 -11.85 29.59
CA GLU A 2 23.87 -12.67 30.57
C GLU A 2 24.21 -14.19 30.63
N GLU A 3 25.46 -14.49 30.30
CA GLU A 3 26.19 -15.75 30.45
C GLU A 3 25.69 -17.07 29.81
N THR A 4 24.49 -17.10 29.21
CA THR A 4 24.21 -17.88 27.98
C THR A 4 23.38 -17.17 26.88
N TYR A 5 22.63 -16.11 27.09
CA TYR A 5 22.92 -14.88 27.78
C TYR A 5 21.56 -14.33 28.29
N GLY A 6 21.13 -14.75 29.49
CA GLY A 6 19.92 -14.51 30.32
C GLY A 6 18.90 -13.36 30.10
N PRO A 7 17.91 -13.26 31.03
CA PRO A 7 16.72 -12.43 30.90
C PRO A 7 16.92 -10.95 31.26
N GLU A 8 17.40 -10.16 30.31
CA GLU A 8 17.20 -8.70 30.18
C GLU A 8 17.83 -8.18 28.87
N ARG A 9 17.79 -9.01 27.81
CA ARG A 9 18.30 -8.60 26.50
C ARG A 9 17.33 -7.63 25.83
N GLY A 10 17.60 -6.35 26.06
CA GLY A 10 17.26 -5.27 25.15
C GLY A 10 17.84 -5.54 23.75
N SER A 11 17.21 -6.43 22.99
CA SER A 11 17.43 -6.61 21.56
C SER A 11 16.82 -5.42 20.83
N TYR A 12 17.43 -4.27 21.06
CA TYR A 12 17.09 -3.04 20.41
C TYR A 12 17.75 -3.05 19.02
N ILE A 13 16.96 -3.33 17.99
CA ILE A 13 17.41 -3.21 16.61
C ILE A 13 17.45 -1.72 16.29
N TRP A 14 18.65 -1.12 16.33
CA TRP A 14 18.89 0.29 16.03
C TRP A 14 19.53 0.45 14.65
N GLY A 15 18.85 1.18 13.76
CA GLY A 15 19.31 1.47 12.40
C GLY A 15 18.14 1.92 11.51
N ARG A 16 18.42 2.65 10.42
CA ARG A 16 17.37 3.03 9.44
C ARG A 16 16.81 1.77 8.79
N SER A 17 15.48 1.61 8.78
CA SER A 17 14.77 0.55 8.07
C SER A 17 14.78 0.80 6.55
N VAL A 18 15.94 0.68 5.92
CA VAL A 18 16.12 0.94 4.48
C VAL A 18 15.51 -0.14 3.60
N HIS A 19 15.21 -1.32 4.16
CA HIS A 19 14.67 -2.46 3.43
C HIS A 19 13.16 -2.32 3.13
N ASN A 20 12.45 -1.46 3.86
CA ASN A 20 11.01 -1.25 3.70
C ASN A 20 10.66 -0.06 2.79
N VAL A 21 11.66 0.69 2.32
CA VAL A 21 11.48 1.96 1.58
C VAL A 21 10.57 1.80 0.36
N ARG A 22 10.69 0.69 -0.37
CA ARG A 22 9.83 0.44 -1.55
C ARG A 22 8.37 0.23 -1.18
N ILE A 23 8.11 -0.50 -0.09
CA ILE A 23 6.76 -0.72 0.43
C ILE A 23 6.18 0.61 0.94
N GLU A 24 6.98 1.41 1.64
CA GLU A 24 6.57 2.74 2.11
C GLU A 24 6.23 3.68 0.96
N HIS A 25 7.03 3.69 -0.11
CA HIS A 25 6.74 4.48 -1.31
C HIS A 25 5.45 4.00 -2.00
N LEU A 26 5.27 2.69 -2.14
CA LEU A 26 4.02 2.12 -2.68
C LEU A 26 2.80 2.53 -1.85
N TRP A 27 2.89 2.52 -0.51
CA TRP A 27 1.80 2.99 0.36
C TRP A 27 1.49 4.48 0.15
N GLN A 28 2.52 5.28 -0.08
CA GLN A 28 2.35 6.69 -0.43
C GLN A 28 1.63 6.84 -1.78
N ASP A 29 2.01 6.06 -2.80
CA ASP A 29 1.36 6.06 -4.12
C ASP A 29 -0.10 5.60 -4.05
N VAL A 30 -0.38 4.54 -3.27
CA VAL A 30 -1.73 4.06 -2.95
C VAL A 30 -2.58 5.18 -2.36
N THR A 31 -2.03 5.85 -1.34
CA THR A 31 -2.74 6.90 -0.62
C THR A 31 -3.04 8.07 -1.56
N GLN A 32 -2.08 8.51 -2.36
CA GLN A 32 -2.28 9.62 -3.28
C GLN A 32 -3.15 9.27 -4.48
N GLY A 33 -2.99 8.05 -5.03
CA GLY A 33 -3.60 7.63 -6.28
C GLY A 33 -5.05 7.18 -6.15
N PHE A 34 -5.44 6.55 -5.03
CA PHE A 34 -6.84 6.15 -4.81
C PHE A 34 -7.35 6.54 -3.41
N GLY A 35 -6.54 6.38 -2.37
CA GLY A 35 -7.01 6.48 -0.97
C GLY A 35 -7.52 7.87 -0.57
N THR A 36 -6.85 8.93 -1.02
CA THR A 36 -7.16 10.32 -0.68
C THR A 36 -8.55 10.72 -1.16
N LYS A 37 -8.99 10.20 -2.32
CA LYS A 37 -10.33 10.44 -2.87
C LYS A 37 -11.42 9.99 -1.90
N TRP A 38 -11.33 8.75 -1.45
CA TRP A 38 -12.30 8.16 -0.52
C TRP A 38 -12.23 8.76 0.88
N TYR A 39 -11.01 9.05 1.35
CA TYR A 39 -10.82 9.76 2.61
C TYR A 39 -11.56 11.11 2.60
N ASN A 40 -11.33 11.94 1.58
CA ASN A 40 -11.98 13.25 1.47
C ASN A 40 -13.50 13.11 1.37
N PHE A 41 -14.00 12.16 0.58
CA PHE A 41 -15.43 11.92 0.43
C PHE A 41 -16.11 11.58 1.77
N PHE A 42 -15.53 10.68 2.58
CA PHE A 42 -16.11 10.34 3.87
C PHE A 42 -15.91 11.45 4.91
N PHE A 43 -14.81 12.20 4.84
CA PHE A 43 -14.58 13.36 5.67
C PHE A 43 -15.63 14.46 5.44
N ASP A 44 -15.95 14.75 4.17
CA ASP A 44 -16.99 15.71 3.81
C ASP A 44 -18.36 15.22 4.26
N LEU A 45 -18.65 13.92 4.13
CA LEU A 45 -19.88 13.30 4.60
C LEU A 45 -20.06 13.42 6.12
N GLU A 46 -18.98 13.31 6.88
CA GLU A 46 -18.98 13.55 8.33
C GLU A 46 -19.22 15.04 8.65
N ALA A 47 -18.54 15.94 7.93
CA ALA A 47 -18.65 17.39 8.13
C ALA A 47 -20.07 17.92 7.85
N GLU A 48 -20.80 17.31 6.91
CA GLU A 48 -22.21 17.63 6.61
C GLU A 48 -23.20 17.05 7.63
N GLY A 49 -22.73 16.24 8.60
CA GLY A 49 -23.57 15.59 9.61
C GLY A 49 -24.29 14.34 9.14
N CYS A 50 -23.98 13.86 7.93
CA CYS A 50 -24.59 12.67 7.32
C CYS A 50 -23.95 11.35 7.80
N PHE A 51 -22.77 11.42 8.42
CA PHE A 51 -22.02 10.27 8.92
C PHE A 51 -21.52 10.51 10.35
N HIS A 52 -21.38 9.43 11.12
CA HIS A 52 -20.82 9.45 12.47
C HIS A 52 -19.84 8.28 12.58
N SER A 53 -18.55 8.58 12.74
CA SER A 53 -17.45 7.60 12.78
C SER A 53 -17.50 6.64 13.97
N GLU A 54 -18.15 7.03 15.08
CA GLU A 54 -18.31 6.19 16.27
C GLU A 54 -19.55 5.27 16.21
N SER A 55 -20.34 5.33 15.14
CA SER A 55 -21.57 4.52 14.99
C SER A 55 -21.31 3.29 14.13
N ASP A 56 -21.30 2.11 14.75
CA ASP A 56 -21.14 0.83 14.06
C ASP A 56 -22.17 0.63 12.93
N VAL A 57 -23.40 1.16 13.10
CA VAL A 57 -24.45 1.10 12.08
C VAL A 57 -24.10 1.94 10.87
N HIS A 58 -23.52 3.13 11.08
CA HIS A 58 -23.09 4.00 9.98
C HIS A 58 -21.87 3.42 9.27
N ILE A 59 -20.91 2.86 10.00
CA ILE A 59 -19.76 2.15 9.41
C ILE A 59 -20.23 0.99 8.55
N TRP A 60 -21.14 0.15 9.08
CA TRP A 60 -21.72 -0.96 8.32
C TRP A 60 -22.43 -0.47 7.05
N LEU A 61 -23.20 0.61 7.14
CA LEU A 61 -23.89 1.19 5.99
C LEU A 61 -22.90 1.71 4.93
N LEU A 62 -21.82 2.37 5.34
CA LEU A 62 -20.77 2.80 4.42
C LEU A 62 -20.14 1.61 3.70
N HIS A 63 -19.80 0.55 4.43
CA HIS A 63 -19.27 -0.67 3.81
C HIS A 63 -20.28 -1.26 2.83
N PHE A 64 -21.55 -1.37 3.21
CA PHE A 64 -22.58 -1.92 2.34
C PHE A 64 -22.75 -1.11 1.04
N LEU A 65 -22.68 0.22 1.12
CA LEU A 65 -22.88 1.10 -0.04
C LEU A 65 -21.64 1.25 -0.91
N PHE A 66 -20.46 1.41 -0.30
CA PHE A 66 -19.27 1.91 -0.99
C PHE A 66 -18.13 0.90 -1.06
N LEU A 67 -18.11 -0.15 -0.24
CA LEU A 67 -17.02 -1.15 -0.30
C LEU A 67 -16.86 -1.76 -1.70
N PRO A 68 -17.94 -2.16 -2.42
CA PRO A 68 -17.80 -2.68 -3.79
C PRO A 68 -17.17 -1.66 -4.75
N ALA A 69 -17.46 -0.37 -4.58
CA ALA A 69 -16.91 0.69 -5.40
C ALA A 69 -15.44 0.98 -5.05
N ILE A 70 -15.08 0.92 -3.76
CA ILE A 70 -13.70 1.04 -3.28
C ILE A 70 -12.86 -0.11 -3.84
N ASP A 71 -13.37 -1.35 -3.77
CA ASP A 71 -12.67 -2.54 -4.27
C ASP A 71 -12.42 -2.43 -5.78
N GLN A 72 -13.43 -2.00 -6.55
CA GLN A 72 -13.29 -1.80 -7.99
C GLN A 72 -12.26 -0.71 -8.32
N ASP A 73 -12.32 0.43 -7.63
CA ASP A 73 -11.37 1.54 -7.81
C ASP A 73 -9.94 1.14 -7.42
N ALA A 74 -9.78 0.31 -6.37
CA ALA A 74 -8.49 -0.24 -5.97
C ALA A 74 -7.92 -1.22 -7.02
N LEU A 75 -8.77 -2.05 -7.63
CA LEU A 75 -8.37 -2.94 -8.73
C LEU A 75 -7.94 -2.15 -9.97
N GLU A 76 -8.70 -1.14 -10.35
CA GLU A 76 -8.37 -0.25 -11.48
C GLU A 76 -7.05 0.49 -11.23
N TRP A 77 -6.87 1.02 -10.02
CA TRP A 77 -5.60 1.66 -9.64
C TRP A 77 -4.44 0.66 -9.69
N ALA A 78 -4.62 -0.56 -9.18
CA ALA A 78 -3.59 -1.58 -9.19
C ALA A 78 -3.22 -1.99 -10.62
N GLU A 79 -4.19 -2.12 -11.52
CA GLU A 79 -3.93 -2.40 -12.94
C GLU A 79 -3.13 -1.25 -13.59
N ALA A 80 -3.56 0.00 -13.38
CA ALA A 80 -2.86 1.17 -13.90
C ALA A 80 -1.43 1.28 -13.35
N TRP A 81 -1.24 1.08 -12.05
CA TRP A 81 0.05 1.08 -11.40
C TRP A 81 0.92 -0.09 -11.91
N ASN A 82 0.39 -1.29 -12.11
CA ASN A 82 1.23 -2.38 -12.62
C ASN A 82 1.79 -2.12 -14.04
N HIS A 83 1.13 -1.29 -14.84
CA HIS A 83 1.55 -0.94 -16.19
C HIS A 83 2.28 0.42 -16.29
N HIS A 84 2.31 1.22 -15.23
CA HIS A 84 3.04 2.50 -15.25
C HIS A 84 4.54 2.28 -15.36
N LYS A 85 5.22 3.21 -16.01
CA LYS A 85 6.67 3.13 -16.21
C LYS A 85 7.41 3.73 -15.03
N ILE A 86 8.35 2.96 -14.48
CA ILE A 86 9.27 3.42 -13.45
C ILE A 86 10.62 3.70 -14.12
N SER A 87 11.16 4.87 -13.84
CA SER A 87 12.52 5.24 -14.26
C SER A 87 13.48 4.91 -13.11
N PHE A 88 14.52 4.13 -13.41
CA PHE A 88 15.59 3.83 -12.48
C PHE A 88 16.84 4.62 -12.88
N ASP A 89 17.44 5.32 -11.93
CA ASP A 89 18.71 6.03 -12.16
C ASP A 89 19.79 5.04 -12.66
N GLY A 90 20.20 5.21 -13.92
CA GLY A 90 21.25 4.42 -14.56
C GLY A 90 20.76 3.32 -15.52
N GLU A 91 19.45 3.13 -15.71
CA GLU A 91 18.91 2.22 -16.72
C GLU A 91 18.45 2.95 -17.99
N GLU A 92 18.79 2.41 -19.18
CA GLU A 92 18.43 3.02 -20.48
C GLU A 92 16.95 2.87 -20.87
N ARG A 93 16.19 2.01 -20.18
CA ARG A 93 14.78 1.73 -20.49
C ARG A 93 13.92 1.79 -19.26
N GLU A 94 12.86 2.57 -19.35
CA GLU A 94 11.78 2.57 -18.36
C GLU A 94 11.03 1.23 -18.43
N GLN A 95 10.88 0.57 -17.29
CA GLN A 95 10.18 -0.70 -17.14
C GLN A 95 8.96 -0.52 -16.26
N SER A 96 7.86 -1.19 -16.60
CA SER A 96 6.72 -1.28 -15.70
C SER A 96 6.92 -2.39 -14.67
N PRO A 97 6.27 -2.33 -13.50
CA PRO A 97 6.23 -3.46 -12.57
C PRO A 97 5.83 -4.78 -13.24
N TRP A 98 4.90 -4.73 -14.19
CA TRP A 98 4.51 -5.89 -15.01
C TRP A 98 5.66 -6.40 -15.89
N ASP A 99 6.39 -5.50 -16.57
CA ASP A 99 7.56 -5.88 -17.37
C ASP A 99 8.61 -6.57 -16.50
N MET A 100 8.92 -5.98 -15.34
CA MET A 100 9.91 -6.51 -14.39
C MET A 100 9.51 -7.90 -13.90
N TYR A 101 8.24 -8.11 -13.56
CA TYR A 101 7.72 -9.42 -13.17
C TYR A 101 7.82 -10.42 -14.32
N PHE A 102 7.33 -10.07 -15.50
CA PHE A 102 7.31 -10.95 -16.68
C PHE A 102 8.72 -11.38 -17.08
N PHE A 103 9.67 -10.44 -17.20
CA PHE A 103 11.05 -10.75 -17.55
C PHE A 103 11.78 -11.50 -16.43
N GLY A 104 11.50 -11.17 -15.16
CA GLY A 104 12.05 -11.90 -14.02
C GLY A 104 11.63 -13.37 -13.99
N VAL A 105 10.35 -13.66 -14.23
CA VAL A 105 9.84 -15.04 -14.34
C VAL A 105 10.49 -15.78 -15.52
N LEU A 106 10.70 -15.11 -16.65
CA LEU A 106 11.33 -15.71 -17.82
C LEU A 106 12.80 -16.06 -17.57
N GLN A 107 13.53 -15.22 -16.81
CA GLN A 107 14.95 -15.38 -16.55
C GLN A 107 15.24 -16.35 -15.40
N GLU A 108 14.45 -16.31 -14.32
CA GLU A 108 14.73 -17.05 -13.08
C GLU A 108 13.75 -18.20 -12.79
N GLY A 109 12.72 -18.38 -13.63
CA GLY A 109 11.63 -19.31 -13.42
C GLY A 109 10.59 -18.81 -12.40
N LEU A 110 9.47 -19.53 -12.29
CA LEU A 110 8.44 -19.25 -11.28
C LEU A 110 9.02 -19.46 -9.87
N ARG A 111 9.15 -18.38 -9.10
CA ARG A 111 9.40 -18.42 -7.66
C ARG A 111 8.14 -17.97 -6.94
N GLY A 112 7.53 -18.90 -6.22
CA GLY A 112 6.41 -18.67 -5.30
C GLY A 112 6.87 -18.74 -3.86
#